data_AF-A0A0G4EWV9-F1
#
_entry.id   AF-A0A0G4EWV9-F1
#
_cell.length_a   1.000
_cell.length_b   1.000
_cell.length_c   1.000
_cell.angle_alpha   90.00
_cell.angle_beta   90.00
_cell.angle_gamma   90.00
#
_symmetry.space_group_name_H-M   'P 1'
#
loop_
_entity.id
_entity.type
_entity.pdbx_description
1 polymer ?
#
loop_
_entity_poly.entity_id
_entity_poly.type
_entity_poly.pdbx_seq_one_letter_code
_entity_poly.pdbx_strand_id
1 'polypeptide(L)'
;MDACVVREMSVRVALHGVTHSLREGPLPAWPDETDFYQWWYTNENTMEYDAGEAAVDHISKNIREEGPVDGLLGFSQGGALACMCAALQQKADDERLNNASNSS
;
A
#
# COMPACT_ATOMS: atom_id res chain seq x y z
N MET A 1 13.04 19.81 24.01
CA MET A 1 12.22 18.71 23.43
C MET A 1 12.20 18.96 21.94
N ASP A 2 13.16 18.35 21.25
CA ASP A 2 13.52 18.64 19.86
C ASP A 2 12.59 17.94 18.87
N ALA A 3 12.04 18.71 17.94
CA ALA A 3 11.28 18.25 16.77
C ALA A 3 12.16 17.53 15.71
N CYS A 4 13.41 17.19 16.06
CA CYS A 4 14.40 16.64 15.14
C CYS A 4 14.19 15.13 14.86
N VAL A 5 13.59 14.38 15.78
CA VAL A 5 13.46 12.91 15.66
C VAL A 5 12.34 12.48 14.70
N VAL A 6 11.42 13.37 14.33
CA VAL A 6 10.30 13.04 13.41
C VAL A 6 10.72 13.14 11.93
N ARG A 7 11.99 13.41 11.64
CA ARG A 7 12.51 13.49 10.26
C ARG A 7 13.01 12.17 9.67
N GLU A 8 13.09 11.10 10.47
CA GLU A 8 13.68 9.83 10.03
C GLU A 8 12.69 8.67 9.87
N MET A 9 11.37 8.93 9.92
CA MET A 9 10.38 8.01 9.36
C MET A 9 10.12 8.42 7.90
N SER A 10 11.15 8.29 7.06
CA SER A 10 10.94 8.30 5.61
C SER A 10 10.17 7.04 5.25
N VAL A 11 8.86 7.20 5.26
CA VAL A 11 7.88 6.41 4.53
C VAL A 11 8.49 6.05 3.18
N ARG A 12 9.03 4.83 3.06
CA ARG A 12 9.28 4.23 1.75
C ARG A 12 7.92 3.81 1.22
N VAL A 13 7.17 4.77 0.68
CA VAL A 13 6.13 4.41 -0.28
C VAL A 13 6.88 3.74 -1.41
N ALA A 14 6.70 2.43 -1.58
CA ALA A 14 7.13 1.72 -2.76
C ALA A 14 6.28 2.22 -3.95
N LEU A 15 6.65 3.38 -4.48
CA LEU A 15 6.28 3.86 -5.79
C LEU A 15 7.24 3.20 -6.79
N HIS A 16 7.02 1.94 -7.13
CA HIS A 16 7.69 1.34 -8.28
C HIS A 16 6.71 0.61 -9.19
N GLY A 17 6.10 1.44 -10.03
CA GLY A 17 5.45 1.08 -11.29
C GLY A 17 5.57 2.24 -12.27
N VAL A 18 6.74 2.34 -12.93
CA VAL A 18 7.07 3.15 -14.12
C VAL A 18 7.71 4.54 -13.88
N THR A 19 9.05 4.49 -13.81
CA THR A 19 10.04 5.46 -14.33
C THR A 19 9.91 6.94 -13.96
N HIS A 20 10.70 7.41 -12.99
CA HIS A 20 11.91 8.19 -13.31
C HIS A 20 12.81 8.35 -12.08
N SER A 21 14.11 8.17 -12.33
CA SER A 21 15.23 8.48 -11.46
C SER A 21 15.01 9.73 -10.61
N LEU A 22 15.23 9.60 -9.29
CA LEU A 22 15.43 10.71 -8.36
C LEU A 22 16.62 11.54 -8.85
N ARG A 23 16.34 12.61 -9.57
CA ARG A 23 17.31 13.62 -10.00
C ARG A 23 17.08 14.85 -9.16
N GLU A 24 18.08 15.26 -8.40
CA GLU A 24 18.09 16.56 -7.75
C GLU A 24 17.95 17.65 -8.83
N GLY A 25 16.80 18.31 -8.84
CA GLY A 25 16.37 19.31 -9.79
C GLY A 25 15.19 20.09 -9.21
N PRO A 26 14.82 21.24 -9.79
CA PRO A 26 13.69 22.02 -9.31
C PRO A 26 12.45 21.13 -9.22
N LEU A 27 11.65 21.34 -8.16
CA LEU A 27 10.44 20.56 -7.88
C LEU A 27 9.64 20.39 -9.19
N PRO A 28 9.21 19.17 -9.53
CA PRO A 28 8.43 18.98 -10.75
C PRO A 28 7.23 19.92 -10.72
N ALA A 29 6.88 20.46 -11.88
CA ALA A 29 5.60 21.11 -12.05
C ALA A 29 4.53 20.19 -11.45
N TRP A 30 3.56 20.76 -10.73
CA TRP A 30 2.45 20.00 -10.17
C TRP A 30 1.94 19.02 -11.24
N PRO A 31 1.69 17.75 -10.87
CA PRO A 31 1.18 16.77 -11.82
C PRO A 31 0.00 17.40 -12.58
N ASP A 32 -0.08 17.15 -13.89
CA ASP A 32 -1.20 17.64 -14.70
C ASP A 32 -2.51 17.19 -14.02
N GLU A 33 -3.58 17.97 -14.16
CA GLU A 33 -4.89 17.69 -13.55
C GLU A 33 -5.50 16.34 -14.04
N THR A 34 -4.79 15.61 -14.89
CA THR A 34 -5.14 14.30 -15.43
C THR A 34 -4.48 13.12 -14.71
N ASP A 35 -3.51 13.34 -13.80
CA ASP A 35 -2.79 12.29 -13.07
C ASP A 35 -3.49 11.87 -11.76
N PHE A 36 -4.77 11.51 -11.84
CA PHE A 36 -5.49 10.92 -10.71
C PHE A 36 -5.38 9.40 -10.71
N TYR A 37 -4.63 8.87 -9.75
CA TYR A 37 -4.50 7.43 -9.53
C TYR A 37 -5.57 6.93 -8.56
N GLN A 38 -6.14 5.76 -8.87
CA GLN A 38 -7.15 5.08 -8.06
C GLN A 38 -6.70 3.65 -7.77
N TRP A 39 -7.04 3.13 -6.60
CA TRP A 39 -6.76 1.74 -6.21
C TRP A 39 -7.77 0.77 -6.83
N TRP A 40 -9.00 1.20 -7.00
CA TRP A 40 -10.05 0.46 -7.71
C TRP A 40 -11.07 1.43 -8.29
N TYR A 41 -11.81 0.96 -9.27
CA TYR A 41 -12.94 1.69 -9.86
C TYR A 41 -14.24 1.13 -9.31
N THR A 42 -15.21 2.00 -9.02
CA THR A 42 -16.55 1.56 -8.65
C THR A 42 -17.42 1.61 -9.90
N ASN A 43 -17.99 0.47 -10.28
CA ASN A 43 -19.03 0.45 -11.30
C ASN A 43 -20.36 0.89 -10.66
N GLU A 44 -20.84 2.09 -11.00
CA GLU A 44 -22.06 2.64 -10.38
C GLU A 44 -23.34 1.85 -10.71
N ASN A 45 -23.32 1.03 -11.77
CA ASN A 45 -24.49 0.23 -12.17
C ASN A 45 -24.52 -1.12 -11.48
N THR A 46 -23.37 -1.76 -11.26
CA THR A 46 -23.27 -3.08 -10.62
C THR A 46 -22.88 -3.00 -9.15
N MET A 47 -22.39 -1.85 -8.69
CA MET A 47 -21.77 -1.62 -7.39
C MET A 47 -20.55 -2.53 -7.13
N GLU A 48 -19.94 -3.05 -8.19
CA GLU A 48 -18.72 -3.84 -8.12
C GLU A 48 -17.48 -2.94 -8.09
N TYR A 49 -16.42 -3.44 -7.45
CA TYR A 49 -15.14 -2.75 -7.34
C TYR A 49 -14.09 -3.42 -8.23
N ASP A 50 -13.86 -2.83 -9.40
CA ASP A 50 -12.91 -3.33 -10.39
C ASP A 50 -11.47 -3.01 -9.96
N ALA A 51 -10.55 -3.97 -10.13
CA ALA A 51 -9.13 -3.88 -9.79
C ALA A 51 -8.77 -3.85 -8.28
N GLY A 52 -9.72 -4.09 -7.37
CA GLY A 52 -9.43 -4.17 -5.93
C GLY A 52 -8.42 -5.27 -5.57
N GLU A 53 -8.54 -6.46 -6.16
CA GLU A 53 -7.56 -7.55 -5.96
C GLU A 53 -6.18 -7.17 -6.50
N ALA A 54 -6.14 -6.53 -7.67
CA ALA A 54 -4.89 -6.08 -8.28
C ALA A 54 -4.16 -5.04 -7.41
N ALA A 55 -4.89 -4.18 -6.69
CA ALA A 55 -4.30 -3.26 -5.72
C ALA A 55 -3.65 -3.99 -4.53
N VAL A 56 -4.30 -5.01 -3.98
CA VAL A 56 -3.75 -5.83 -2.89
C VAL A 56 -2.51 -6.60 -3.35
N ASP A 57 -2.55 -7.16 -4.57
CA ASP A 57 -1.42 -7.86 -5.16
C ASP A 57 -0.23 -6.93 -5.39
N HIS A 58 -0.48 -5.70 -5.86
CA HIS A 58 0.55 -4.69 -6.06
C HIS A 58 1.26 -4.35 -4.74
N ILE A 59 0.50 -4.09 -3.66
CA ILE A 59 1.07 -3.83 -2.34
C ILE A 59 1.84 -5.04 -1.82
N SER A 60 1.28 -6.24 -1.95
CA SER A 60 1.91 -7.48 -1.49
C SER A 60 3.23 -7.74 -2.22
N LYS A 61 3.27 -7.50 -3.53
CA LYS A 61 4.49 -7.59 -4.33
C LYS A 61 5.54 -6.60 -3.84
N ASN A 62 5.16 -5.33 -3.66
CA ASN A 62 6.09 -4.30 -3.20
C ASN A 62 6.68 -4.62 -1.81
N ILE A 63 5.88 -5.13 -0.87
CA ILE A 63 6.37 -5.54 0.46
C ILE A 63 7.36 -6.72 0.34
N ARG A 64 7.14 -7.66 -0.59
CA ARG A 64 8.08 -8.77 -0.82
C ARG A 64 9.39 -8.31 -1.44
N GLU A 65 9.34 -7.33 -2.33
CA GLU A 65 10.51 -6.84 -3.06
C GLU A 65 11.35 -5.85 -2.24
N GLU A 66 10.70 -4.95 -1.50
CA GLU A 66 11.36 -3.88 -0.73
C GLU A 66 11.62 -4.25 0.74
N GLY A 67 11.02 -5.35 1.21
CA GLY A 67 11.16 -5.86 2.56
C GLY A 67 9.95 -5.60 3.46
N PRO A 68 9.94 -6.22 4.65
CA PRO A 68 8.83 -6.11 5.58
C PRO A 68 8.62 -4.66 6.01
N VAL A 69 7.35 -4.30 6.18
CA VAL A 69 6.93 -2.98 6.67
C VAL A 69 6.29 -3.12 8.04
N ASP A 70 6.47 -2.12 8.90
CA ASP A 70 5.84 -2.09 10.23
C ASP A 70 4.33 -1.79 10.17
N GLY A 71 3.86 -1.24 9.06
CA GLY A 71 2.46 -0.93 8.86
C GLY A 71 2.17 -0.25 7.52
N LEU A 72 0.88 -0.20 7.20
CA LEU A 72 0.35 0.51 6.04
C LEU A 72 -0.50 1.69 6.53
N LEU A 73 -0.37 2.82 5.82
CA LEU A 73 -1.17 4.03 6.06
C LEU A 73 -1.77 4.48 4.73
N GLY A 74 -3.00 4.99 4.78
CA GLY A 74 -3.68 5.49 3.60
C GLY A 74 -4.86 6.40 3.93
N PHE A 75 -5.30 7.17 2.93
CA PHE A 75 -6.44 8.08 3.02
C PHE A 75 -7.58 7.62 2.12
N SER A 76 -8.83 7.79 2.57
CA SER A 76 -10.04 7.41 1.81
C SER A 76 -9.93 5.97 1.27
N GLN A 77 -9.90 5.80 -0.06
CA GLN A 77 -9.72 4.51 -0.72
C GLN A 77 -8.43 3.79 -0.29
N GLY A 78 -7.31 4.52 -0.19
CA GLY A 78 -6.05 3.96 0.30
C GLY A 78 -6.11 3.57 1.78
N GLY A 79 -6.93 4.25 2.58
CA GLY A 79 -7.15 3.88 3.99
C GLY A 79 -7.94 2.58 4.10
N ALA A 80 -8.98 2.43 3.28
CA ALA A 80 -9.71 1.17 3.16
C ALA A 80 -8.79 0.02 2.69
N LEU A 81 -7.90 0.27 1.72
CA LEU A 81 -6.90 -0.72 1.28
C LEU A 81 -5.97 -1.15 2.42
N ALA A 82 -5.43 -0.20 3.19
CA ALA A 82 -4.57 -0.49 4.33
C ALA A 82 -5.28 -1.40 5.37
N CYS A 83 -6.55 -1.11 5.68
CA CYS A 83 -7.37 -1.94 6.56
C CYS A 83 -7.61 -3.35 5.98
N MET A 84 -7.89 -3.47 4.68
CA MET A 84 -8.08 -4.77 4.02
C MET A 84 -6.81 -5.62 4.08
N CYS A 85 -5.64 -5.02 3.77
CA CYS A 85 -4.35 -5.71 3.88
C CYS A 85 -4.08 -6.18 5.32
N ALA A 86 -4.36 -5.35 6.32
CA ALA A 86 -4.19 -5.73 7.73
C ALA A 86 -5.11 -6.92 8.11
N ALA A 87 -6.37 -6.89 7.68
CA ALA A 87 -7.32 -7.98 7.94
C ALA A 87 -6.91 -9.30 7.25
N LEU A 88 -6.42 -9.23 6.01
CA LEU A 88 -5.90 -10.40 5.28
C LEU A 88 -4.67 -10.99 5.95
N GLN A 89 -3.74 -10.14 6.42
CA GLN A 89 -2.55 -10.57 7.14
C GLN A 89 -2.93 -11.27 8.45
N GLN A 90 -3.83 -10.68 9.25
CA GLN A 90 -4.30 -11.29 10.49
C GLN A 90 -4.92 -12.67 10.26
N LYS A 91 -5.78 -12.80 9.24
CA LYS A 91 -6.38 -14.10 8.89
C LYS A 91 -5.32 -15.15 8.52
N ALA A 92 -4.31 -14.76 7.75
CA ALA A 92 -3.22 -15.65 7.37
C ALA A 92 -2.40 -16.10 8.59
N ASP A 93 -2.18 -15.20 9.55
CA ASP A 93 -1.47 -15.51 10.80
C ASP A 93 -2.28 -16.48 11.67
N ASP A 94 -3.59 -16.26 11.82
CA ASP A 94 -4.48 -17.17 12.55
C ASP A 94 -4.48 -18.58 11.93
N GLU A 95 -4.57 -18.69 10.60
CA GLU A 95 -4.50 -19.96 9.88
C GLU A 95 -3.15 -20.66 10.09
N ARG A 96 -2.05 -19.90 10.06
CA ARG A 96 -0.69 -20.42 10.30
C ARG A 96 -0.54 -20.98 11.71
N LEU A 97 -1.07 -20.29 12.72
CA LEU A 97 -1.03 -20.72 14.12
C LEU A 97 -1.88 -21.98 14.36
N ASN A 98 -3.06 -22.04 13.74
CA ASN A 98 -3.93 -23.21 13.81
C ASN A 98 -3.27 -24.45 13.18
N ASN A 99 -2.65 -24.29 12.02
CA ASN A 99 -1.96 -25.37 11.33
C ASN A 99 -0.74 -25.88 12.10
N ALA A 100 0.03 -24.99 12.73
CA ALA A 100 1.13 -25.36 13.60
C ALA A 100 0.66 -26.19 14.81
N SER A 101 -0.46 -25.78 15.42
CA SER A 101 -1.07 -26.48 16.57
C SER A 101 -1.56 -27.89 16.22
N ASN A 102 -2.07 -28.10 15.00
CA ASN A 102 -2.57 -29.40 14.53
C ASN A 102 -1.45 -30.36 14.06
N SER A 103 -0.20 -29.88 13.98
CA SER A 103 0.96 -30.64 13.51
C SER A 103 1.88 -31.15 14.63
N SER A 104 1.56 -30.80 15.88
CA SER A 104 2.28 -31.21 17.11
C SER A 104 1.54 -32.32 17.85
#